data_AF-A0A8X6VN35-F1
#
_entry.id   AF-A0A8X6VN35-F1
#
_cell.length_a   1.000
_cell.length_b   1.000
_cell.length_c   1.000
_cell.angle_alpha   90.00
_cell.angle_beta   90.00
_cell.angle_gamma   90.00
#
_symmetry.space_group_name_H-M   'P 1'
#
loop_
_entity.id
_entity.type
_entity.pdbx_description
1 polymer ?
#
loop_
_entity_poly.entity_id
_entity_poly.type
_entity_poly.pdbx_seq_one_letter_code
_entity_poly.pdbx_strand_id
1 'polypeptide(L)'
;MRQDRYKDVLQNRLIPQLEEWFPNGESCILMQDGAPYHTAWSIKAFNKISFCWIGRVIALPDMNTIENVWELMKREVAKNVITNKTQLLERIIHVWNHHPQMQETVQSCIYSKPRRIEALIAAKGGTTKY
;
A
#
# COMPACT_ATOMS: atom_id res chain seq x y z
N MET A 1 -8.67 -10.52 -5.86
CA MET A 1 -8.68 -9.72 -7.12
C MET A 1 -8.00 -10.54 -8.22
N ARG A 2 -8.36 -10.36 -9.49
CA ARG A 2 -7.70 -11.01 -10.64
C ARG A 2 -6.69 -10.06 -11.31
N GLN A 3 -5.73 -10.58 -12.08
CA GLN A 3 -4.69 -9.76 -12.74
C GLN A 3 -5.25 -8.71 -13.71
N ASP A 4 -6.35 -9.01 -14.42
CA ASP A 4 -7.02 -8.09 -15.34
C ASP A 4 -7.57 -6.88 -14.61
N ARG A 5 -8.22 -7.12 -13.46
CA ARG A 5 -8.74 -6.05 -12.59
C ARG A 5 -7.63 -5.23 -11.96
N TYR A 6 -6.51 -5.86 -11.59
CA TYR A 6 -5.38 -5.12 -11.06
C TYR A 6 -4.75 -4.22 -12.13
N LYS A 7 -4.56 -4.75 -13.34
CA LYS A 7 -4.05 -3.97 -14.47
C LYS A 7 -4.95 -2.78 -14.79
N ASP A 8 -6.27 -2.97 -14.76
CA ASP A 8 -7.26 -1.89 -14.89
C ASP A 8 -7.09 -0.80 -13.83
N VAL A 9 -6.89 -1.17 -12.56
CA VAL A 9 -6.59 -0.20 -11.48
C VAL A 9 -5.29 0.56 -11.76
N LEU A 10 -4.22 -0.13 -12.18
CA LEU A 10 -2.97 0.54 -12.52
C LEU A 10 -3.16 1.54 -13.66
N GLN A 11 -3.82 1.12 -14.75
CA GLN A 11 -3.97 1.91 -15.96
C GLN A 11 -4.93 3.09 -15.79
N ASN A 12 -6.05 2.87 -15.12
CA ASN A 12 -7.17 3.82 -15.12
C ASN A 12 -7.31 4.59 -13.81
N ARG A 13 -6.53 4.26 -12.77
CA ARG A 13 -6.51 4.99 -11.50
C ARG A 13 -5.10 5.48 -11.15
N LEU A 14 -4.15 4.56 -11.03
CA LEU A 14 -2.82 4.93 -10.53
C LEU A 14 -2.06 5.81 -11.51
N ILE A 15 -1.93 5.41 -12.78
CA ILE A 15 -1.14 6.17 -13.76
C ILE A 15 -1.66 7.61 -13.95
N PRO A 16 -2.97 7.84 -14.19
CA PRO A 16 -3.49 9.21 -14.30
C PRO A 16 -3.21 10.05 -13.05
N GLN A 17 -3.32 9.45 -11.86
CA GLN A 17 -3.07 10.15 -10.60
C GLN A 17 -1.59 10.49 -10.40
N LEU A 18 -0.67 9.62 -10.85
CA LEU A 18 0.76 9.93 -10.84
C LEU A 18 1.10 11.02 -11.86
N GLU A 19 0.52 11.01 -13.05
CA GLU A 19 0.70 12.07 -14.05
C GLU A 19 0.17 13.41 -13.53
N GLU A 20 -0.90 13.42 -12.74
CA GLU A 20 -1.43 14.61 -12.06
C GLU A 20 -0.50 15.11 -10.94
N TRP A 21 -0.01 14.21 -10.09
CA TRP A 21 0.84 14.57 -8.94
C TRP A 21 2.30 14.89 -9.30
N PHE A 22 2.79 14.29 -10.39
CA PHE A 22 4.17 14.36 -10.86
C PHE A 22 4.22 14.73 -12.35
N PRO A 23 3.77 15.96 -12.70
CA PRO A 23 3.60 16.37 -14.10
C PRO A 23 4.92 16.51 -14.86
N ASN A 24 6.06 16.56 -14.15
CA ASN A 24 7.38 16.69 -14.76
C ASN A 24 8.04 15.33 -15.03
N GLY A 25 7.31 14.22 -14.82
CA GLY A 25 7.79 12.88 -15.10
C GLY A 25 8.76 12.35 -14.05
N GLU A 26 8.60 12.73 -12.79
CA GLU A 26 9.38 12.18 -11.69
C GLU A 26 9.28 10.64 -11.65
N SER A 27 10.42 9.99 -11.43
CA SER A 27 10.45 8.53 -11.37
C SER A 27 9.73 8.02 -10.11
N CYS A 28 8.63 7.29 -10.30
CA CYS A 28 7.88 6.67 -9.22
C CYS A 28 8.21 5.17 -9.10
N ILE A 29 8.38 4.71 -7.86
CA ILE A 29 8.53 3.28 -7.53
C ILE A 29 7.27 2.83 -6.80
N LEU A 30 6.49 1.95 -7.42
CA LEU A 30 5.37 1.28 -6.77
C LEU A 30 5.87 0.09 -5.97
N MET A 31 5.70 0.17 -4.66
CA MET A 31 6.00 -0.91 -3.75
C MET A 31 4.76 -1.76 -3.50
N GLN A 32 4.86 -3.07 -3.70
CA GLN A 32 3.74 -4.01 -3.55
C GLN A 32 4.21 -5.38 -3.02
N ASP A 33 3.28 -6.19 -2.50
CA ASP A 33 3.58 -7.53 -2.01
C ASP A 33 3.77 -8.55 -3.15
N GLY A 34 4.12 -9.78 -2.78
CA GLY A 34 4.30 -10.91 -3.69
C GLY A 34 3.02 -11.62 -4.14
N ALA A 35 1.82 -11.04 -3.98
CA ALA A 35 0.58 -11.72 -4.33
C ALA A 35 0.60 -12.24 -5.80
N PRO A 36 0.00 -13.41 -6.11
CA PRO A 36 0.13 -14.02 -7.43
C PRO A 36 -0.26 -13.10 -8.60
N TYR A 37 -1.30 -12.27 -8.42
CA TYR A 37 -1.71 -11.32 -9.45
C TYR A 37 -0.79 -10.09 -9.58
N HIS A 38 -0.10 -9.67 -8.52
CA HIS A 38 0.93 -8.62 -8.58
C HIS A 38 2.21 -9.10 -9.27
N THR A 39 2.44 -10.41 -9.31
CA THR A 39 3.63 -11.04 -9.91
C THR A 39 3.34 -11.70 -11.26
N ALA A 40 2.13 -11.55 -11.80
CA ALA A 40 1.78 -12.04 -13.12
C ALA A 40 2.63 -11.37 -14.21
N TRP A 41 2.92 -12.09 -15.29
CA TRP A 41 3.73 -11.56 -16.40
C TRP A 41 3.14 -10.28 -16.99
N SER A 42 1.82 -10.21 -17.14
CA SER A 42 1.10 -9.04 -17.67
C SER A 42 1.30 -7.76 -16.83
N ILE A 43 1.57 -7.91 -15.53
CA ILE A 43 1.85 -6.82 -14.59
C ILE A 43 3.35 -6.50 -14.58
N LYS A 44 4.21 -7.52 -14.59
CA LYS A 44 5.67 -7.33 -14.68
C LYS A 44 6.11 -6.65 -15.98
N ALA A 45 5.41 -6.93 -17.07
CA ALA A 45 5.65 -6.31 -18.38
C ALA A 45 5.06 -4.89 -18.48
N PHE A 46 4.41 -4.38 -17.43
CA PHE A 46 3.86 -3.03 -17.41
C PHE A 46 4.98 -2.00 -17.23
N ASN A 47 5.33 -1.30 -18.29
CA ASN A 47 6.52 -0.44 -18.35
C ASN A 47 6.29 1.03 -18.00
N LYS A 48 5.07 1.40 -17.56
CA LYS A 48 4.74 2.78 -17.17
C LYS A 48 5.18 3.15 -15.75
N ILE A 49 5.57 2.18 -14.93
CA ILE A 49 5.99 2.39 -13.55
C ILE A 49 7.06 1.39 -13.15
N SER A 50 7.99 1.81 -12.29
CA SER A 50 8.95 0.89 -11.69
C SER A 50 8.33 0.20 -10.50
N PHE A 51 8.60 -1.09 -10.32
CA PHE A 51 8.04 -1.87 -9.22
C PHE A 51 9.11 -2.33 -8.24
N CYS A 52 8.78 -2.28 -6.95
CA CYS A 52 9.54 -2.90 -5.87
C CYS A 52 8.66 -3.96 -5.20
N TRP A 53 9.00 -5.24 -5.35
CA TRP A 53 8.25 -6.34 -4.74
C TRP A 53 8.83 -6.71 -3.38
N ILE A 54 8.05 -6.49 -2.33
CA ILE A 54 8.36 -6.96 -0.98
C ILE A 54 7.89 -8.41 -0.87
N GLY A 55 8.82 -9.33 -0.60
CA GLY A 55 8.47 -10.69 -0.16
C GLY A 55 8.56 -11.80 -1.21
N ARG A 56 9.46 -11.71 -2.20
CA ARG A 56 9.72 -12.83 -3.11
C ARG A 56 10.40 -14.05 -2.45
N VAL A 57 10.94 -13.93 -1.24
CA VAL A 57 11.68 -15.01 -0.57
C VAL A 57 11.10 -15.36 0.80
N ILE A 58 10.46 -14.40 1.49
CA ILE A 58 9.83 -14.58 2.81
C ILE A 58 8.61 -13.66 2.84
N ALA A 59 7.47 -14.12 3.35
CA ALA A 59 6.38 -13.22 3.70
C ALA A 59 6.91 -12.30 4.80
N LEU A 60 7.26 -11.06 4.43
CA LEU A 60 7.78 -10.04 5.33
C LEU A 60 6.64 -9.03 5.61
N PRO A 61 5.62 -9.41 6.39
CA PRO A 61 4.55 -8.48 6.76
C PRO A 61 5.12 -7.24 7.46
N ASP A 62 6.17 -7.40 8.25
CA ASP A 62 6.94 -6.33 8.91
C ASP A 62 7.50 -5.31 7.92
N MET A 63 7.66 -5.68 6.64
CA MET A 63 8.11 -4.77 5.60
C MET A 63 6.96 -4.05 4.92
N ASN A 64 5.70 -4.52 4.99
CA ASN A 64 4.56 -3.83 4.42
C ASN A 64 3.98 -2.79 5.39
N THR A 65 4.52 -1.57 5.34
CA THR A 65 4.17 -0.50 6.29
C THR A 65 2.73 -0.01 6.17
N ILE A 66 2.02 -0.30 5.08
CA ILE A 66 0.63 0.14 4.89
C ILE A 66 -0.34 -0.52 5.90
N GLU A 67 0.05 -1.64 6.52
CA GLU A 67 -0.78 -2.30 7.53
C GLU A 67 -1.12 -1.39 8.72
N ASN A 68 -0.23 -0.46 9.08
CA ASN A 68 -0.49 0.53 10.12
C ASN A 68 -1.60 1.52 9.70
N VAL A 69 -1.66 1.88 8.42
CA VAL A 69 -2.72 2.71 7.86
C VAL A 69 -4.04 1.94 7.86
N TRP A 70 -4.03 0.66 7.47
CA TRP A 70 -5.21 -0.19 7.53
C TRP A 70 -5.71 -0.40 8.95
N GLU A 71 -4.82 -0.55 9.92
CA GLU A 71 -5.17 -0.70 11.32
C GLU A 71 -5.87 0.55 11.85
N LEU A 72 -5.32 1.74 11.57
CA LEU A 72 -6.00 3.00 11.88
C LEU A 72 -7.39 3.06 11.23
N MET A 73 -7.47 2.79 9.93
CA MET A 73 -8.74 2.83 9.19
C MET A 73 -9.79 1.88 9.80
N LYS A 74 -9.44 0.62 10.04
CA LYS A 74 -10.35 -0.38 10.64
C LYS A 74 -10.82 0.07 12.01
N ARG A 75 -9.90 0.52 12.88
CA ARG A 75 -10.22 0.99 14.22
C ARG A 75 -11.22 2.14 14.20
N GLU A 76 -11.01 3.12 13.32
CA GLU A 76 -11.87 4.32 13.24
C GLU A 76 -13.22 4.06 12.56
N VAL A 77 -13.27 3.12 11.63
CA VAL A 77 -14.51 2.63 11.02
C VAL A 77 -15.34 1.86 12.07
N ALA A 78 -14.70 0.97 12.84
CA ALA A 78 -15.34 0.10 13.84
C ALA A 78 -16.00 0.86 15.01
N LYS A 79 -15.68 2.15 15.21
CA LYS A 79 -16.36 3.02 16.20
C LYS A 79 -17.83 3.32 15.86
N ASN A 80 -18.31 2.91 14.69
CA ASN A 80 -19.65 3.23 14.19
C ASN A 80 -20.43 1.94 13.96
N VAL A 81 -21.73 1.99 14.23
CA VAL A 81 -22.64 0.91 13.83
C VAL A 81 -22.91 1.07 12.33
N ILE A 82 -22.38 0.15 11.53
CA ILE A 82 -22.51 0.14 10.08
C ILE A 82 -23.37 -1.05 9.69
N THR A 83 -24.51 -0.79 9.06
CA THR A 83 -25.51 -1.84 8.77
C THR A 83 -25.60 -2.20 7.29
N ASN A 84 -24.95 -1.42 6.42
CA ASN A 84 -24.94 -1.68 4.99
C ASN A 84 -23.66 -1.19 4.31
N LYS A 85 -23.49 -1.61 3.05
CA LYS A 85 -22.31 -1.33 2.24
C LYS A 85 -22.12 0.16 1.96
N THR A 86 -23.19 0.92 1.75
CA THR A 86 -23.10 2.35 1.44
C THR A 86 -22.51 3.10 2.63
N GLN A 87 -23.04 2.87 3.84
CA GLN A 87 -22.51 3.42 5.07
C GLN A 87 -21.04 3.04 5.30
N LEU A 88 -20.67 1.79 4.97
CA LEU A 88 -19.29 1.35 5.08
C LEU A 88 -18.35 2.16 4.16
N LEU A 89 -18.74 2.32 2.89
CA LEU A 89 -17.96 3.06 1.90
C LEU A 89 -17.83 4.54 2.28
N GLU A 90 -18.94 5.18 2.67
CA GLU A 90 -18.95 6.57 3.14
C GLU A 90 -18.04 6.74 4.34
N ARG A 91 -18.09 5.82 5.31
CA ARG A 91 -17.24 5.90 6.50
C ARG A 91 -15.76 5.70 6.17
N ILE A 92 -15.42 4.74 5.30
CA ILE A 92 -14.04 4.53 4.83
C ILE A 92 -13.51 5.79 4.17
N ILE A 93 -14.25 6.37 3.22
CA ILE A 93 -13.86 7.59 2.51
C ILE A 93 -13.73 8.77 3.48
N HIS A 94 -14.65 8.89 4.45
CA HIS A 94 -14.59 9.94 5.45
C HIS A 94 -13.33 9.83 6.32
N VAL A 95 -13.05 8.64 6.89
CA VAL A 95 -11.86 8.42 7.73
C VAL A 95 -10.58 8.69 6.94
N TRP A 96 -10.49 8.21 5.70
CA TRP A 96 -9.32 8.44 4.85
C TRP A 96 -9.03 9.93 4.65
N ASN A 97 -10.04 10.72 4.34
CA ASN A 97 -9.85 12.13 3.99
C ASN A 97 -9.79 13.08 5.19
N HIS A 98 -10.38 12.72 6.34
CA HIS A 98 -10.61 13.67 7.44
C HIS A 98 -10.00 13.25 8.77
N HIS A 99 -9.48 12.02 8.91
CA HIS A 99 -8.90 11.62 10.19
C HIS A 99 -7.61 12.41 10.47
N PRO A 100 -7.49 13.09 11.63
CA PRO A 100 -6.40 14.04 11.89
C PRO A 100 -5.01 13.39 11.88
N GLN A 101 -4.91 12.13 12.27
CA GLN A 101 -3.63 11.39 12.28
C GLN A 101 -3.32 10.68 10.96
N MET A 102 -4.17 10.77 9.93
CA MET A 102 -3.99 9.98 8.71
C MET A 102 -2.68 10.32 8.02
N GLN A 103 -2.42 11.62 7.80
CA GLN A 103 -1.22 12.09 7.14
C GLN A 103 0.06 11.71 7.90
N GLU A 104 0.06 11.91 9.22
CA GLU A 104 1.18 11.53 10.09
C GLU A 104 1.41 10.01 10.06
N THR A 105 0.34 9.22 10.08
CA THR A 105 0.42 7.75 10.01
C THR A 105 1.04 7.32 8.68
N VAL A 106 0.60 7.88 7.55
CA VAL A 106 1.16 7.60 6.22
C VAL A 106 2.64 7.99 6.14
N GLN A 107 3.01 9.17 6.65
CA GLN A 107 4.41 9.63 6.67
C GLN A 107 5.28 8.70 7.53
N SER A 108 4.83 8.35 8.73
CA SER A 108 5.52 7.42 9.62
C SER A 108 5.74 6.05 8.97
N CYS A 109 4.75 5.56 8.22
CA CYS A 109 4.89 4.34 7.44
C CYS A 109 6.05 4.44 6.44
N ILE A 110 6.11 5.52 5.66
CA ILE A 110 7.15 5.76 4.66
C ILE A 110 8.53 5.91 5.33
N TYR A 111 8.65 6.78 6.33
CA TYR A 111 9.94 7.08 6.98
C TYR A 111 10.44 5.96 7.91
N SER A 112 9.59 5.01 8.30
CA SER A 112 10.04 3.84 9.07
C SER A 112 10.80 2.80 8.24
N LYS A 113 10.76 2.88 6.90
CA LYS A 113 11.32 1.89 5.99
C LYS A 113 12.81 1.59 6.23
N PRO A 114 13.73 2.56 6.31
CA PRO A 114 15.15 2.26 6.49
C PRO A 114 15.41 1.46 7.78
N ARG A 115 14.79 1.89 8.90
CA ARG A 115 14.91 1.21 10.20
C ARG A 115 14.36 -0.22 10.20
N ARG A 116 13.28 -0.48 9.46
CA ARG A 116 12.72 -1.83 9.28
C ARG A 116 13.68 -2.73 8.48
N ILE A 117 14.29 -2.19 7.42
CA ILE A 117 15.31 -2.90 6.64
C ILE A 117 16.51 -3.25 7.50
N GLU A 118 17.03 -2.30 8.29
CA GLU A 118 18.15 -2.53 9.20
C GLU A 118 17.83 -3.63 10.23
N ALA A 119 16.64 -3.59 10.83
CA ALA A 119 16.19 -4.62 11.76
C ALA A 119 16.12 -6.01 11.10
N LEU A 120 15.65 -6.09 9.85
CA LEU A 120 15.58 -7.34 9.11
C LEU A 120 16.97 -7.89 8.76
N ILE A 121 17.90 -7.02 8.37
CA ILE A 121 19.29 -7.39 8.11
C ILE A 121 19.93 -7.93 9.40
N ALA A 122 19.75 -7.23 10.52
CA ALA A 122 20.24 -7.66 11.83
C ALA A 122 19.64 -9.01 12.25
N ALA A 123 18.37 -9.24 11.96
CA ALA A 123 17.67 -10.51 12.19
C ALA A 123 18.01 -11.61 11.16
N LYS A 124 18.89 -11.33 10.19
CA LYS A 124 19.26 -12.26 9.09
C LYS A 124 18.04 -12.80 8.34
N GLY A 125 17.04 -11.95 8.13
CA GLY A 125 15.77 -12.34 7.48
C GLY A 125 14.73 -12.97 8.40
N GLY A 126 15.00 -13.08 9.70
CA GLY A 126 14.03 -13.51 10.71
C GLY A 126 13.00 -12.44 11.09
N THR A 127 12.14 -12.78 12.05
CA THR A 127 11.10 -11.89 12.58
C THR A 127 11.70 -10.65 13.23
N THR A 128 11.08 -9.49 13.00
CA THR A 128 11.48 -8.23 13.63
C THR A 128 10.43 -7.78 14.65
N LYS A 129 10.68 -6.65 15.33
CA LYS A 129 9.71 -6.04 16.26
C LYS A 129 8.58 -5.25 15.57
N TYR A 130 8.59 -5.22 14.24
CA TYR A 130 7.83 -4.28 13.40
C TYR A 130 6.65 -4.91 12.67
#